data_AF-A0A2J5I6A4-F1
#
_entry.id   AF-A0A2J5I6A4-F1
#
_cell.length_a   1.000
_cell.length_b   1.000
_cell.length_c   1.000
_cell.angle_alpha   90.00
_cell.angle_beta   90.00
_cell.angle_gamma   90.00
#
_symmetry.space_group_name_H-M   'P 1'
#
loop_
_entity.id
_entity.type
_entity.pdbx_description
1 polymer ?
#
loop_
_entity_poly.entity_id
_entity_poly.type
_entity_poly.pdbx_seq_one_letter_code
_entity_poly.pdbx_strand_id
1 'polypeptide(L)'
;MGFPARAKWYSQSTNLSLRILTGVTSLIALCIFGWTNSRHEAGETELTDMGGPLVSPVIAGTAYTLAWSVIAVCVELLSHKPIHHGIYVTFDLFAWSGLIATIVLYMLFMFPYFDGGYRCAIDHDGCNGKMLANLEHFATSMACLTAVLYFWLFVRSCISTHKQRKGEGASAKERNDSHA
;
A
#
# COMPACT_ATOMS: atom_id res chain seq x y z
N MET A 1 21.13 4.63 -28.39
CA MET A 1 20.18 5.77 -28.54
C MET A 1 19.77 6.27 -27.16
N GLY A 2 20.20 7.48 -26.77
CA GLY A 2 19.88 8.04 -25.46
C GLY A 2 18.40 8.37 -25.34
N PHE A 3 17.73 7.88 -24.29
CA PHE A 3 16.40 8.36 -23.94
C PHE A 3 16.48 9.89 -23.77
N PRO A 4 15.60 10.69 -24.40
CA PRO A 4 15.63 12.14 -24.23
C PRO A 4 15.49 12.44 -22.73
N ALA A 5 16.39 13.25 -22.17
CA ALA A 5 16.47 13.53 -20.73
C ALA A 5 15.11 13.90 -20.10
N ARG A 6 14.22 14.50 -20.91
CA ARG A 6 12.84 14.85 -20.56
C ARG A 6 11.94 13.64 -20.25
N ALA A 7 12.09 12.52 -20.96
CA ALA A 7 11.33 11.28 -20.73
C ALA A 7 11.75 10.55 -19.44
N LYS A 8 13.05 10.60 -19.10
CA LYS A 8 13.58 10.03 -17.85
C LYS A 8 13.06 10.81 -16.64
N TRP A 9 13.06 12.15 -16.73
CA TRP A 9 12.54 13.02 -15.68
C TRP A 9 11.03 12.83 -15.44
N TYR A 10 10.23 12.74 -16.51
CA TYR A 10 8.80 12.50 -16.40
C TYR A 10 8.50 11.15 -15.73
N SER A 11 9.22 10.09 -16.13
CA SER A 11 9.05 8.76 -15.54
C SER A 11 9.40 8.72 -14.04
N GLN A 12 10.43 9.45 -13.63
CA GLN A 12 10.83 9.56 -12.22
C GLN A 12 9.81 10.37 -11.42
N SER A 13 9.36 11.51 -11.96
CA SER A 13 8.33 12.34 -11.32
C SER A 13 7.01 11.58 -11.13
N THR A 14 6.56 10.81 -12.11
CA THR A 14 5.35 9.98 -11.95
C THR A 14 5.49 8.93 -10.85
N ASN A 15 6.65 8.26 -10.75
CA ASN A 15 6.88 7.26 -9.70
C ASN A 15 6.84 7.92 -8.32
N LEU A 16 7.57 9.03 -8.16
CA LEU A 16 7.60 9.78 -6.91
C LEU A 16 6.20 10.26 -6.50
N SER A 17 5.41 10.81 -7.43
CA SER A 17 4.03 11.23 -7.16
C SER A 17 3.14 10.07 -6.73
N LEU A 18 3.24 8.91 -7.40
CA LEU A 18 2.49 7.71 -7.02
C LEU A 18 2.90 7.22 -5.63
N ARG A 19 4.20 7.24 -5.28
CA ARG A 19 4.71 6.86 -3.96
C ARG A 19 4.18 7.77 -2.86
N ILE A 20 4.20 9.09 -3.10
CA ILE A 20 3.66 10.07 -2.15
C ILE A 20 2.16 9.83 -1.95
N LEU A 21 1.40 9.67 -3.04
CA LEU A 21 -0.04 9.39 -2.96
C LEU A 21 -0.33 8.09 -2.20
N THR A 22 0.48 7.06 -2.45
CA THR A 22 0.37 5.77 -1.76
C THR A 22 0.68 5.91 -0.27
N GLY A 23 1.69 6.71 0.09
CA GLY A 23 2.01 7.04 1.48
C GLY A 23 0.88 7.79 2.17
N VAL A 24 0.30 8.81 1.52
CA VAL A 24 -0.82 9.59 2.08
C VAL A 24 -2.05 8.72 2.32
N THR A 25 -2.43 7.90 1.35
CA THR A 25 -3.57 6.98 1.48
C THR A 25 -3.34 5.92 2.57
N SER A 26 -2.12 5.37 2.66
CA SER A 26 -1.74 4.46 3.75
C SER A 26 -1.82 5.13 5.11
N LEU A 27 -1.34 6.38 5.23
CA LEU A 27 -1.36 7.14 6.47
C LEU A 27 -2.79 7.42 6.95
N ILE A 28 -3.68 7.81 6.04
CA ILE A 28 -5.11 8.02 6.37
C ILE A 28 -5.72 6.73 6.90
N ALA A 29 -5.52 5.60 6.20
CA ALA A 29 -6.02 4.30 6.64
C ALA A 29 -5.45 3.92 8.02
N LEU A 30 -4.15 4.10 8.23
CA LEU A 30 -3.47 3.77 9.48
C LEU A 30 -3.98 4.61 10.67
N CYS A 31 -4.17 5.92 10.48
CA CYS A 31 -4.72 6.80 11.51
C CYS A 31 -6.13 6.36 11.92
N ILE A 32 -6.98 6.03 10.95
CA ILE A 32 -8.39 5.68 11.22
C ILE A 32 -8.49 4.28 11.83
N PHE A 33 -7.81 3.28 11.28
CA PHE A 33 -7.77 1.95 11.89
C PHE A 33 -7.11 1.96 13.27
N GLY A 34 -6.05 2.74 13.48
CA GLY A 34 -5.44 2.90 14.80
C GLY A 34 -6.40 3.50 15.81
N TRP A 35 -7.21 4.48 15.39
CA TRP A 35 -8.28 5.04 16.22
C TRP A 35 -9.41 4.05 16.48
N THR A 36 -9.84 3.28 15.49
CA THR A 36 -10.92 2.30 15.69
C THR A 36 -10.47 1.13 16.57
N ASN A 37 -9.22 0.69 16.42
CA ASN A 37 -8.61 -0.32 17.27
C ASN A 37 -8.57 0.12 18.75
N SER A 38 -8.20 1.36 19.03
CA SER A 38 -8.19 1.85 20.42
C SER A 38 -9.58 1.90 21.05
N ARG A 39 -10.63 2.10 20.24
CA ARG A 39 -12.04 2.05 20.66
C ARG A 39 -12.51 0.62 20.95
N HIS A 40 -12.07 -0.34 20.13
CA HIS A 40 -12.29 -1.76 20.41
C HIS A 40 -11.57 -2.21 21.69
N GLU A 41 -10.32 -1.79 21.89
CA GLU A 41 -9.55 -2.11 23.11
C GLU A 41 -10.12 -1.46 24.37
N ALA A 42 -10.75 -0.29 24.25
CA ALA A 42 -11.45 0.37 25.35
C ALA A 42 -12.75 -0.35 25.77
N GLY A 43 -13.17 -1.40 25.05
CA GLY A 43 -14.37 -2.18 25.36
C GLY A 43 -15.68 -1.45 25.03
N GLU A 44 -15.65 -0.48 24.11
CA GLU A 44 -16.85 0.27 23.72
C GLU A 44 -17.82 -0.58 22.88
N THR A 45 -17.31 -1.59 22.18
CA THR A 45 -18.08 -2.56 21.39
C THR A 45 -18.08 -3.94 22.06
N GLU A 46 -19.12 -4.75 21.84
CA GLU A 46 -19.20 -6.11 22.40
C GLU A 46 -17.98 -6.94 21.99
N LEU A 47 -17.44 -7.75 22.91
CA LEU A 47 -16.27 -8.62 22.66
C LEU A 47 -16.52 -9.68 21.58
N THR A 48 -17.80 -9.95 21.29
CA THR A 48 -18.23 -10.80 20.18
C THR A 48 -18.02 -10.14 18.82
N ASP A 49 -17.80 -8.82 18.80
CA ASP A 49 -17.50 -8.08 17.59
C ASP A 49 -16.02 -8.30 17.22
N MET A 50 -15.80 -9.03 16.13
CA MET A 50 -14.48 -9.44 15.66
C MET A 50 -13.62 -8.25 15.16
N GLY A 51 -14.12 -7.02 15.25
CA GLY A 51 -13.45 -5.79 14.79
C GLY A 51 -12.03 -5.66 15.33
N GLY A 52 -11.82 -5.67 16.66
CA GLY A 52 -10.50 -5.51 17.27
C GLY A 52 -9.44 -6.50 16.76
N PRO A 53 -9.65 -7.83 16.87
CA PRO A 53 -8.70 -8.82 16.38
C PRO A 53 -8.39 -8.74 14.88
N LEU A 54 -9.31 -8.23 14.06
CA LEU A 54 -9.17 -8.16 12.60
C LEU A 54 -8.60 -6.83 12.10
N VAL A 55 -8.77 -5.75 12.87
CA VAL A 55 -8.18 -4.44 12.55
C VAL A 55 -6.65 -4.50 12.69
N SER A 56 -6.12 -5.25 13.67
CA SER A 56 -4.68 -5.34 13.93
C SER A 56 -3.84 -5.84 12.72
N PRO A 57 -4.19 -6.93 12.02
CA PRO A 57 -3.51 -7.33 10.79
C PRO A 57 -3.55 -6.26 9.68
N VAL A 58 -4.67 -5.54 9.53
CA VAL A 58 -4.78 -4.47 8.52
C VAL A 58 -3.92 -3.27 8.89
N ILE A 59 -3.82 -2.93 10.19
CA ILE A 59 -2.87 -1.93 10.70
C ILE A 59 -1.43 -2.34 10.35
N ALA A 60 -1.05 -3.61 10.58
CA ALA A 60 0.29 -4.08 10.26
C ALA A 60 0.59 -3.97 8.75
N GLY A 61 -0.38 -4.38 7.89
CA GLY A 61 -0.27 -4.25 6.44
C GLY A 61 -0.13 -2.80 5.99
N THR A 62 -1.00 -1.91 6.48
CA THR A 62 -0.99 -0.48 6.14
C THR A 62 0.24 0.27 6.69
N ALA A 63 0.75 -0.14 7.85
CA ALA A 63 2.00 0.38 8.40
C ALA A 63 3.20 -0.02 7.54
N TYR A 64 3.26 -1.28 7.07
CA TYR A 64 4.30 -1.73 6.16
C TYR A 64 4.26 -0.95 4.83
N THR A 65 3.07 -0.74 4.25
CA THR A 65 2.93 0.04 3.02
C THR A 65 3.33 1.51 3.20
N LEU A 66 3.00 2.12 4.34
CA LEU A 66 3.47 3.46 4.66
C LEU A 66 5.00 3.51 4.79
N ALA A 67 5.59 2.61 5.58
CA ALA A 67 7.04 2.55 5.81
C ALA A 67 7.80 2.38 4.49
N TRP A 68 7.35 1.45 3.65
CA TRP A 68 7.95 1.22 2.34
C TRP A 68 7.81 2.43 1.41
N SER A 69 6.65 3.10 1.40
CA SER A 69 6.46 4.34 0.62
C SER A 69 7.42 5.44 1.05
N VAL A 70 7.59 5.65 2.36
CA VAL A 70 8.53 6.65 2.91
C VAL A 70 9.97 6.30 2.55
N ILE A 71 10.39 5.05 2.75
CA ILE A 71 11.74 4.60 2.39
C ILE A 71 11.99 4.83 0.89
N ALA A 72 11.06 4.42 0.03
CA ALA A 72 11.20 4.60 -1.42
C ALA A 72 11.33 6.08 -1.81
N VAL A 73 10.50 6.96 -1.25
CA VAL A 73 10.59 8.42 -1.49
C VAL A 73 11.91 8.98 -1.00
N CYS A 74 12.33 8.65 0.22
CA CYS A 74 13.59 9.11 0.79
C CYS A 74 14.77 8.65 -0.08
N VAL A 75 14.80 7.38 -0.50
CA VAL A 75 15.90 6.89 -1.32
C VAL A 75 15.88 7.54 -2.71
N GLU A 76 14.72 7.74 -3.34
CA GLU A 76 14.62 8.44 -4.64
C GLU A 76 15.05 9.92 -4.57
N LEU A 77 14.77 10.60 -3.46
CA LEU A 77 15.15 12.01 -3.28
C LEU A 77 16.62 12.17 -2.87
N LEU A 78 17.16 11.27 -2.05
CA LEU A 78 18.51 11.38 -1.50
C LEU A 78 19.57 10.68 -2.36
N SER A 79 19.19 9.65 -3.11
CA SER A 79 20.14 8.90 -3.92
C SER A 79 20.26 9.51 -5.31
N HIS A 80 21.42 10.07 -5.60
CA HIS A 80 21.82 10.40 -6.98
C HIS A 80 22.04 9.14 -7.86
N LYS A 81 22.03 7.94 -7.26
CA LYS A 81 22.21 6.66 -7.95
C LYS A 81 20.87 5.92 -8.06
N PRO A 82 20.56 5.34 -9.23
CA PRO A 82 19.35 4.56 -9.42
C PRO A 82 19.42 3.26 -8.60
N ILE A 83 18.39 3.00 -7.79
CA ILE A 83 18.21 1.69 -7.15
C ILE A 83 17.95 0.63 -8.24
N HIS A 84 18.44 -0.58 -8.01
CA HIS A 84 18.11 -1.72 -8.86
C HIS A 84 16.59 -1.96 -8.90
N HIS A 85 15.99 -1.97 -10.10
CA HIS A 85 14.53 -2.08 -10.27
C HIS A 85 13.94 -3.35 -9.63
N GLY A 86 14.72 -4.43 -9.53
CA GLY A 86 14.29 -5.67 -8.86
C GLY A 86 13.97 -5.49 -7.37
N ILE A 87 14.57 -4.50 -6.69
CA ILE A 87 14.25 -4.18 -5.29
C ILE A 87 12.81 -3.66 -5.23
N TYR A 88 12.46 -2.68 -6.07
CA TYR A 88 11.09 -2.17 -6.13
C TYR A 88 10.08 -3.26 -6.45
N VAL A 89 10.37 -4.14 -7.42
CA VAL A 89 9.48 -5.28 -7.75
C VAL A 89 9.18 -6.12 -6.50
N THR A 90 10.20 -6.47 -5.73
CA THR A 90 10.05 -7.37 -4.58
C THR A 90 9.25 -6.72 -3.46
N PHE A 91 9.63 -5.51 -3.05
CA PHE A 91 8.97 -4.83 -1.94
C PHE A 91 7.57 -4.32 -2.31
N ASP A 92 7.34 -3.91 -3.56
CA ASP A 92 6.00 -3.55 -4.04
C ASP A 92 5.08 -4.77 -4.09
N LEU A 93 5.60 -5.93 -4.50
CA LEU A 93 4.84 -7.18 -4.48
C LEU A 93 4.46 -7.58 -3.06
N PHE A 94 5.39 -7.49 -2.10
CA PHE A 94 5.09 -7.77 -0.69
C PHE A 94 4.11 -6.76 -0.10
N ALA A 95 4.26 -5.46 -0.40
CA ALA A 95 3.33 -4.43 0.04
C ALA A 95 1.92 -4.69 -0.49
N TRP A 96 1.80 -4.99 -1.78
CA TRP A 96 0.54 -5.32 -2.42
C TRP A 96 -0.08 -6.60 -1.86
N SER A 97 0.67 -7.71 -1.86
CA SER A 97 0.17 -9.03 -1.47
C SER A 97 -0.18 -9.12 0.01
N GLY A 98 0.64 -8.53 0.89
CA GLY A 98 0.35 -8.45 2.32
C GLY A 98 -0.90 -7.63 2.59
N LEU A 99 -0.99 -6.43 1.99
CA LEU A 99 -2.14 -5.56 2.19
C LEU A 99 -3.43 -6.16 1.63
N ILE A 100 -3.42 -6.70 0.40
CA ILE A 100 -4.62 -7.31 -0.19
C ILE A 100 -5.10 -8.52 0.61
N ALA A 101 -4.19 -9.37 1.09
CA ALA A 101 -4.55 -10.52 1.92
C ALA A 101 -5.24 -10.07 3.22
N THR A 102 -4.68 -9.08 3.91
CA THR A 102 -5.27 -8.54 5.15
C THR A 102 -6.62 -7.87 4.91
N ILE A 103 -6.78 -7.09 3.83
CA ILE A 103 -8.05 -6.44 3.48
C ILE A 103 -9.12 -7.48 3.14
N VAL A 104 -8.79 -8.50 2.35
CA VAL A 104 -9.74 -9.56 1.98
C VAL A 104 -10.20 -10.30 3.23
N LEU A 105 -9.28 -10.69 4.11
CA LEU A 105 -9.64 -11.31 5.39
C LEU A 105 -10.53 -10.39 6.21
N TYR A 106 -10.15 -9.12 6.38
CA TYR A 106 -10.94 -8.13 7.10
C TYR A 106 -12.36 -8.02 6.53
N MET A 107 -12.53 -7.83 5.22
CA MET A 107 -13.85 -7.75 4.58
C MET A 107 -14.69 -9.02 4.76
N LEU A 108 -14.10 -10.21 4.66
CA LEU A 108 -14.82 -11.48 4.81
C LEU A 108 -15.42 -11.63 6.21
N PHE A 109 -14.67 -11.25 7.24
CA PHE A 109 -15.14 -11.35 8.61
C PHE A 109 -15.99 -10.16 9.05
N MET A 110 -15.83 -9.00 8.41
CA MET A 110 -16.60 -7.80 8.68
C MET A 110 -17.92 -7.73 7.90
N PHE A 111 -18.14 -8.65 6.95
CA PHE A 111 -19.37 -8.77 6.17
C PHE A 111 -20.68 -8.61 6.99
N PRO A 112 -20.87 -9.27 8.15
CA PRO A 112 -22.12 -9.14 8.91
C PRO A 112 -22.33 -7.75 9.55
N TYR A 113 -21.28 -6.92 9.64
CA TYR A 113 -21.34 -5.62 10.31
C TYR A 113 -21.62 -4.45 9.35
N PHE A 114 -21.62 -4.69 8.03
CA PHE A 114 -21.86 -3.63 7.03
C PHE A 114 -23.28 -3.04 7.08
N ASP A 115 -24.29 -3.85 7.43
CA ASP A 115 -25.69 -3.38 7.42
C ASP A 115 -26.16 -2.84 8.79
N GLY A 116 -25.56 -3.30 9.88
CA GLY A 116 -26.04 -3.05 11.25
C GLY A 116 -25.14 -2.17 12.11
N GLY A 117 -23.85 -2.03 11.76
CA GLY A 117 -22.83 -1.46 12.65
C GLY A 117 -22.55 -2.35 13.86
N TYR A 118 -21.66 -1.86 14.74
CA TYR A 118 -21.28 -2.58 15.96
C TYR A 118 -22.30 -2.41 17.09
N ARG A 119 -22.39 -3.42 17.97
CA ARG A 119 -23.23 -3.34 19.17
C ARG A 119 -22.41 -2.78 20.33
N CYS A 120 -23.03 -1.88 21.10
CA CYS A 120 -22.38 -1.25 22.25
C CYS A 120 -22.42 -2.19 23.46
N ALA A 121 -21.25 -2.50 24.04
CA ALA A 121 -21.16 -3.43 25.18
C ALA A 121 -21.68 -2.84 26.50
N ILE A 122 -21.59 -1.52 26.62
CA ILE A 122 -21.97 -0.74 27.80
C ILE A 122 -22.90 0.37 27.30
N ASP A 123 -23.99 0.61 28.04
CA ASP A 123 -24.93 1.71 27.80
C ASP A 123 -24.26 3.06 28.15
N HIS A 124 -23.18 3.34 27.43
CA HIS A 124 -22.40 4.56 27.54
C HIS A 124 -23.06 5.58 26.62
N ASP A 125 -23.47 6.72 27.18
CA ASP A 125 -24.12 7.87 26.50
C ASP A 125 -23.32 8.50 25.31
N GLY A 126 -22.29 7.83 24.81
CA GLY A 126 -21.50 8.24 23.65
C GLY A 126 -21.10 7.10 22.70
N CYS A 127 -21.59 5.87 22.90
CA CYS A 127 -21.26 4.77 22.00
C CYS A 127 -22.01 4.91 20.67
N ASN A 128 -21.26 5.13 19.59
CA ASN A 128 -21.80 5.22 18.24
C ASN A 128 -21.18 4.15 17.34
N GLY A 129 -21.60 2.89 17.53
CA GLY A 129 -21.11 1.74 16.76
C GLY A 129 -21.30 1.89 15.25
N LYS A 130 -22.29 2.69 14.81
CA LYS A 130 -22.50 3.04 13.39
C LYS A 130 -21.43 4.00 12.87
N MET A 131 -21.05 5.02 13.65
CA MET A 131 -19.94 5.91 13.30
C MET A 131 -18.62 5.13 13.22
N LEU A 132 -18.38 4.23 14.17
CA LEU A 132 -17.18 3.39 14.17
C LEU A 132 -17.12 2.53 12.90
N ALA A 133 -18.20 1.82 12.57
CA ALA A 133 -18.29 1.04 11.33
C ALA A 133 -18.03 1.92 10.09
N ASN A 134 -18.70 3.07 9.95
CA ASN A 134 -18.49 3.96 8.82
C ASN A 134 -17.03 4.43 8.65
N LEU A 135 -16.36 4.74 9.76
CA LEU A 135 -14.94 5.12 9.74
C LEU A 135 -14.08 3.95 9.25
N GLU A 136 -14.34 2.74 9.71
CA GLU A 136 -13.62 1.56 9.24
C GLU A 136 -13.87 1.25 7.76
N HIS A 137 -15.07 1.50 7.25
CA HIS A 137 -15.36 1.34 5.82
C HIS A 137 -14.58 2.36 4.98
N PHE A 138 -14.49 3.59 5.47
CA PHE A 138 -13.69 4.62 4.82
C PHE A 138 -12.19 4.27 4.86
N ALA A 139 -11.68 3.80 6.00
CA ALA A 139 -10.30 3.33 6.13
C ALA A 139 -10.01 2.14 5.21
N THR A 140 -10.95 1.20 5.11
CA THR A 140 -10.89 0.05 4.19
C THR A 140 -10.85 0.51 2.74
N SER A 141 -11.65 1.54 2.39
CA SER A 141 -11.64 2.12 1.04
C SER A 141 -10.29 2.76 0.71
N MET A 142 -9.69 3.48 1.67
CA MET A 142 -8.35 4.04 1.52
C MET A 142 -7.28 2.95 1.39
N ALA A 143 -7.37 1.88 2.18
CA ALA A 143 -6.48 0.73 2.09
C ALA A 143 -6.61 -0.01 0.73
N CYS A 144 -7.82 -0.12 0.19
CA CYS A 144 -8.06 -0.65 -1.16
C CYS A 144 -7.41 0.23 -2.23
N LEU A 145 -7.54 1.55 -2.11
CA LEU A 145 -6.87 2.50 -3.01
C LEU A 145 -5.35 2.35 -2.93
N THR A 146 -4.79 2.26 -1.72
CA THR A 146 -3.37 1.96 -1.50
C THR A 146 -2.95 0.65 -2.18
N ALA A 147 -3.74 -0.41 -2.07
CA ALA A 147 -3.46 -1.69 -2.72
C ALA A 147 -3.45 -1.55 -4.25
N VAL A 148 -4.41 -0.85 -4.85
CA VAL A 148 -4.43 -0.59 -6.30
C VAL A 148 -3.21 0.21 -6.75
N LEU A 149 -2.81 1.22 -5.99
CA LEU A 149 -1.61 2.02 -6.28
C LEU A 149 -0.34 1.18 -6.20
N TYR A 150 -0.21 0.31 -5.18
CA TYR A 150 0.91 -0.61 -5.07
C TYR A 150 0.97 -1.63 -6.19
N PHE A 151 -0.18 -2.16 -6.63
CA PHE A 151 -0.23 -3.04 -7.79
C PHE A 151 0.28 -2.34 -9.05
N TRP A 152 -0.13 -1.08 -9.24
CA TRP A 152 0.35 -0.28 -10.36
C TRP A 152 1.87 -0.04 -10.28
N LEU A 153 2.39 0.33 -9.12
CA LEU A 153 3.83 0.49 -8.89
C LEU A 153 4.58 -0.81 -9.19
N PHE A 154 4.08 -1.95 -8.72
CA PHE A 154 4.64 -3.28 -8.99
C PHE A 154 4.69 -3.58 -10.50
N VAL A 155 3.57 -3.41 -11.22
CA VAL A 155 3.50 -3.64 -12.67
C VAL A 155 4.49 -2.74 -13.40
N ARG A 156 4.59 -1.46 -13.00
CA ARG A 156 5.52 -0.51 -13.60
C ARG A 156 6.98 -0.92 -13.36
N SER A 157 7.31 -1.37 -12.15
CA SER A 157 8.64 -1.88 -11.80
C SER A 157 8.99 -3.13 -12.61
N CYS A 158 8.03 -4.03 -12.87
CA CYS A 158 8.21 -5.20 -13.73
C CYS A 158 8.50 -4.79 -15.18
N ILE A 159 7.72 -3.85 -15.73
CA ILE A 159 7.92 -3.34 -17.09
C ILE A 159 9.30 -2.68 -17.23
N SER A 160 9.73 -1.89 -16.23
CA SER A 160 11.06 -1.26 -16.25
C SER A 160 12.18 -2.30 -16.26
N THR A 161 12.09 -3.30 -15.39
CA THR A 161 13.05 -4.41 -15.30
C THR A 161 13.15 -5.18 -16.62
N HIS A 162 12.00 -5.48 -17.23
CA HIS A 162 11.96 -6.16 -18.53
C HIS A 162 12.58 -5.32 -19.66
N LYS A 163 12.34 -4.00 -19.68
CA LYS A 163 12.97 -3.09 -20.65
C LYS A 163 14.48 -3.03 -20.47
N GLN A 164 14.99 -2.98 -19.24
CA GLN A 164 16.42 -2.98 -18.96
C GLN A 164 17.09 -4.27 -19.46
N ARG A 165 16.51 -5.44 -19.14
CA ARG A 165 17.02 -6.73 -19.62
C ARG A 165 17.11 -6.80 -21.15
N LYS A 166 16.11 -6.28 -21.86
CA LYS A 166 16.14 -6.23 -23.34
C LYS A 166 17.23 -5.29 -23.86
N GLY A 167 17.46 -4.16 -23.21
CA GLY A 167 18.52 -3.21 -23.59
C GLY A 167 19.93 -3.77 -23.42
N GLU A 168 20.16 -4.54 -22.35
CA GLU A 168 21.44 -5.22 -22.10
C GLU A 168 21.69 -6.32 -23.13
N GLY A 169 20.68 -7.12 -23.47
CA GLY A 169 20.80 -8.16 -24.49
C GLY A 169 21.11 -7.61 -25.88
N ALA A 170 20.53 -6.47 -26.27
CA ALA A 170 20.82 -5.81 -27.54
C ALA A 170 22.27 -5.26 -27.57
N SER A 171 22.70 -4.59 -26.50
CA SER A 171 24.06 -4.04 -26.39
C SER A 171 25.13 -5.13 -26.38
N ALA A 172 24.86 -6.27 -25.75
CA ALA A 172 25.75 -7.43 -25.74
C ALA A 172 25.92 -8.05 -27.14
N LYS A 173 24.82 -8.13 -27.90
CA LYS A 173 24.86 -8.61 -29.29
C LYS A 173 25.67 -7.68 -30.19
N GLU A 174 25.42 -6.37 -30.12
CA GLU A 174 26.15 -5.37 -30.91
C GLU A 174 27.66 -5.36 -30.61
N ARG A 175 28.04 -5.54 -29.33
CA ARG A 175 29.45 -5.70 -28.95
C ARG A 175 30.07 -6.95 -29.59
N ASN A 176 29.40 -8.09 -29.55
CA ASN A 176 29.92 -9.32 -30.14
C ASN A 176 30.05 -9.22 -31.67
N ASP A 177 29.07 -8.59 -32.34
CA ASP A 177 29.10 -8.39 -33.79
C ASP A 177 30.22 -7.41 -34.23
N SER A 178 30.65 -6.48 -33.36
CA SER A 178 31.76 -5.55 -33.63
C SER A 178 33.17 -6.14 -33.46
N HIS A 179 33.29 -7.33 -32.88
CA HIS A 179 34.56 -8.03 -32.65
C HIS A 179 34.80 -9.20 -33.61
N ALA A 180 33.84 -9.51 -34.49
CA ALA A 180 33.93 -10.52 -35.54
C ALA A 180 34.33 -9.89 -36.88
#